data_AF-A0A943RFE8-F1
#
_entry.id   AF-A0A943RFE8-F1
#
_cell.length_a   1.000
_cell.length_b   1.000
_cell.length_c   1.000
_cell.angle_alpha   90.00
_cell.angle_beta   90.00
_cell.angle_gamma   90.00
#
_symmetry.space_group_name_H-M   'P 1'
#
loop_
_entity.id
_entity.type
_entity.pdbx_description
1 polymer ?
#
loop_
_entity_poly.entity_id
_entity_poly.type
_entity_poly.pdbx_seq_one_letter_code
_entity_poly.pdbx_strand_id
1 'polypeptide(L)'
;MDGILAPGAFSLTLSPAPGGSGGRSYILPLDMAAAISRMPENFLWYPEEAGSPPAGLASLTLTAEDGSAALQCWEGSSLVRCTRSGVTQWFSAPPMDGTVFAALRQIYDEVEWEALREGIIIPDRGQSHLEIAQAWADADTQPALEVTDGSIFVCTYVRTVADVDSWADMPETSYPEQSERHARFWFSYTRIFVPENEAARSCQMAGNTVEYDGRYGEAPEGAYENFQVGVLYLTDEGWRCDGTGTGP
;
A
#
# COMPACT_ATOMS: atom_id res chain seq x y z
N MET A 1 -10.14 27.38 10.99
CA MET A 1 -9.56 26.06 10.69
C MET A 1 -9.26 25.89 9.20
N ASP A 2 -9.58 26.87 8.37
CA ASP A 2 -9.08 26.91 7.00
C ASP A 2 -7.54 26.92 6.99
N GLY A 3 -6.94 25.90 6.38
CA GLY A 3 -5.52 25.86 6.08
C GLY A 3 -4.59 25.44 7.22
N ILE A 4 -4.91 24.41 8.00
CA ILE A 4 -3.89 23.71 8.83
C ILE A 4 -2.77 23.16 7.94
N LEU A 5 -3.13 22.71 6.73
CA LEU A 5 -2.24 22.24 5.68
C LEU A 5 -2.57 23.07 4.43
N ALA A 6 -1.66 23.96 4.02
CA ALA A 6 -1.82 24.68 2.75
C ALA A 6 -1.60 23.68 1.60
N PRO A 7 -2.29 23.80 0.44
CA PRO A 7 -2.05 22.90 -0.69
C PRO A 7 -0.58 22.88 -1.06
N GLY A 8 0.00 21.68 -1.18
CA GLY A 8 1.43 21.52 -1.44
C GLY A 8 1.85 20.06 -1.46
N ALA A 9 3.14 19.84 -1.69
CA ALA A 9 3.76 18.54 -1.54
C ALA A 9 3.93 18.24 -0.04
N PHE A 10 3.62 17.01 0.34
CA PHE A 10 3.68 16.55 1.72
C PHE A 10 4.42 15.23 1.78
N SER A 11 5.03 14.97 2.94
CA SER A 11 5.54 13.66 3.30
C SER A 11 4.81 13.09 4.51
N LEU A 12 4.54 11.79 4.51
CA LEU A 12 4.08 11.04 5.69
C LEU A 12 5.22 10.22 6.26
N THR A 13 5.45 10.36 7.56
CA THR A 13 6.41 9.54 8.32
C THR A 13 5.68 8.76 9.39
N LEU A 14 5.79 7.43 9.35
CA LEU A 14 5.31 6.55 10.43
C LEU A 14 6.46 6.19 11.36
N SER A 15 6.28 6.44 12.64
CA SER A 15 7.13 5.92 13.71
C SER A 15 6.39 4.79 14.42
N PRO A 16 6.84 3.53 14.31
CA PRO A 16 6.19 2.41 14.97
C PRO A 16 6.22 2.54 16.50
N ALA A 17 5.34 1.80 17.16
CA ALA A 17 5.40 1.61 18.60
C ALA A 17 6.71 0.89 18.99
N PRO A 18 7.19 1.02 20.25
CA PRO A 18 8.41 0.33 20.68
C PRO A 18 8.33 -1.18 20.44
N GLY A 19 9.27 -1.70 19.66
CA GLY A 19 9.33 -3.13 19.30
C GLY A 19 8.60 -3.51 18.01
N GLY A 20 7.89 -2.57 17.37
CA GLY A 20 7.33 -2.78 16.03
C GLY A 20 8.38 -2.64 14.92
N SER A 21 8.16 -3.34 13.81
CA SER A 21 8.97 -3.26 12.59
C SER A 21 8.45 -2.21 11.60
N GLY A 22 9.29 -1.87 10.62
CA GLY A 22 8.93 -0.95 9.53
C GLY A 22 8.97 0.52 9.93
N GLY A 23 8.12 1.32 9.31
CA GLY A 23 8.04 2.77 9.50
C GLY A 23 9.15 3.51 8.75
N ARG A 24 8.77 4.27 7.73
CA ARG A 24 9.66 5.21 7.03
C ARG A 24 8.91 6.47 6.60
N SER A 25 9.57 7.31 5.83
CA SER A 25 8.99 8.53 5.29
C SER A 25 8.76 8.39 3.79
N TYR A 26 7.59 8.78 3.32
CA TYR A 26 7.24 8.82 1.89
C TYR A 26 6.75 10.18 1.49
N ILE A 27 7.10 10.58 0.27
CA ILE A 27 6.50 11.74 -0.39
C ILE A 27 5.16 11.29 -0.96
N LEU A 28 4.13 12.10 -0.74
CA LEU A 28 2.78 11.80 -1.19
C LEU A 28 2.60 12.15 -2.66
N PRO A 29 1.99 11.25 -3.45
CA PRO A 29 1.48 11.59 -4.78
C PRO A 29 0.55 12.80 -4.72
N LEU A 30 0.53 13.61 -5.79
CA LEU A 30 -0.16 14.91 -5.79
C LEU A 30 -1.68 14.79 -5.55
N ASP A 31 -2.30 13.73 -6.06
CA ASP A 31 -3.72 13.42 -5.85
C ASP A 31 -4.01 13.04 -4.39
N MET A 32 -3.15 12.23 -3.75
CA MET A 32 -3.27 11.92 -2.32
C MET A 32 -3.00 13.13 -1.44
N ALA A 33 -2.03 13.98 -1.81
CA ALA A 33 -1.75 15.25 -1.13
C ALA A 33 -2.96 16.20 -1.18
N ALA A 34 -3.68 16.23 -2.31
CA ALA A 34 -4.92 16.99 -2.44
C ALA A 34 -6.05 16.43 -1.53
N ALA A 35 -6.18 15.10 -1.43
CA ALA A 35 -7.13 14.46 -0.52
C ALA A 35 -6.80 14.78 0.95
N ILE A 36 -5.53 14.68 1.34
CA ILE A 36 -5.05 15.00 2.69
C ILE A 36 -5.30 16.46 3.07
N SER A 37 -5.14 17.38 2.12
CA SER A 37 -5.40 18.81 2.37
C SER A 37 -6.85 19.07 2.80
N ARG A 38 -7.79 18.19 2.42
CA ARG A 38 -9.21 18.25 2.79
C ARG A 38 -9.56 17.38 3.99
N MET A 39 -8.69 16.45 4.40
CA MET A 39 -8.92 15.56 5.54
C MET A 39 -9.37 16.28 6.82
N PRO A 40 -8.88 17.48 7.18
CA PRO A 40 -9.36 18.19 8.37
C PRO A 40 -10.87 18.48 8.38
N GLU A 41 -11.53 18.54 7.21
CA GLU A 41 -12.99 18.73 7.08
C GLU A 41 -13.78 17.53 7.64
N ASN A 42 -13.16 16.34 7.74
CA ASN A 42 -13.79 15.12 8.22
C ASN A 42 -13.82 15.00 9.75
N PHE A 43 -13.20 15.94 10.46
CA PHE A 43 -13.05 15.87 11.91
C PHE A 43 -13.58 17.15 12.58
N LEU A 44 -14.16 16.96 13.77
CA LEU A 44 -14.41 18.06 14.69
C LEU A 44 -13.18 18.24 15.57
N TRP A 45 -12.64 19.46 15.64
CA TRP A 45 -11.46 19.72 16.44
C TRP A 45 -11.74 20.70 17.55
N TYR A 46 -11.18 20.38 18.71
CA TYR A 46 -11.26 21.17 19.92
C TYR A 46 -9.84 21.58 20.31
N PRO A 47 -9.58 22.86 20.60
CA PRO A 47 -8.29 23.26 21.14
C PRO A 47 -8.07 22.56 22.48
N GLU A 48 -6.86 22.07 22.70
CA GLU A 48 -6.44 21.49 23.97
C GLU A 48 -5.38 22.38 24.61
N GLU A 49 -5.30 22.34 25.94
CA GLU A 49 -4.10 22.83 26.61
C GLU A 49 -2.88 22.00 26.19
N ALA A 50 -1.67 22.50 26.49
CA ALA A 50 -0.44 21.83 26.08
C ALA A 50 -0.46 20.35 26.48
N GLY A 51 -0.57 19.46 25.48
CA GLY A 51 -0.58 18.02 25.65
C GLY A 51 0.84 17.47 25.81
N SER A 52 0.95 16.29 26.40
CA SER A 52 2.16 15.46 26.28
C SER A 52 1.89 14.37 25.24
N PRO A 53 2.82 14.10 24.31
CA PRO A 53 2.70 12.96 23.41
C PRO A 53 2.42 11.67 24.21
N PRO A 54 1.42 10.86 23.81
CA PRO A 54 1.22 9.54 24.39
C PRO A 54 2.50 8.69 24.23
N ALA A 55 2.93 8.05 25.33
CA ALA A 55 4.10 7.19 25.32
C ALA A 55 3.74 5.77 24.84
N GLY A 56 4.66 5.16 24.09
CA GLY A 56 4.54 3.75 23.69
C GLY A 56 3.58 3.47 22.53
N LEU A 57 3.03 4.49 21.89
CA LEU A 57 2.13 4.35 20.74
C LEU A 57 2.86 4.66 19.43
N ALA A 58 2.42 4.04 18.35
CA ALA A 58 2.84 4.46 17.01
C ALA A 58 2.36 5.90 16.75
N SER A 59 3.11 6.64 15.93
CA SER A 59 2.75 8.00 15.55
C SER A 59 2.97 8.27 14.08
N LEU A 60 2.06 9.03 13.48
CA LEU A 60 2.18 9.53 12.11
C LEU A 60 2.44 11.01 12.15
N THR A 61 3.44 11.44 11.37
CA THR A 61 3.74 12.85 11.14
C THR A 61 3.57 13.17 9.66
N LEU A 62 2.62 14.04 9.35
CA LEU A 62 2.47 14.67 8.05
C LEU A 62 3.24 15.98 8.05
N THR A 63 4.17 16.16 7.13
CA THR A 63 5.03 17.35 7.05
C THR A 63 4.90 17.97 5.67
N ALA A 64 4.69 19.29 5.59
CA ALA A 64 4.81 20.02 4.34
C ALA A 64 6.28 20.02 3.90
N GLU A 65 6.58 19.78 2.62
CA GLU A 65 7.98 19.66 2.17
C GLU A 65 8.82 20.91 2.41
N ASP A 66 8.20 22.09 2.44
CA ASP A 66 8.85 23.36 2.76
C ASP A 66 9.13 23.56 4.27
N GLY A 67 8.73 22.59 5.11
CA GLY A 67 8.87 22.62 6.56
C GLY A 67 7.97 23.64 7.26
N SER A 68 7.05 24.28 6.54
CA SER A 68 6.20 25.36 7.08
C SER A 68 5.14 24.85 8.06
N ALA A 69 4.73 23.59 7.91
CA ALA A 69 3.69 22.96 8.70
C ALA A 69 3.98 21.46 8.95
N ALA A 70 3.58 20.98 10.12
CA ALA A 70 3.55 19.57 10.45
C ALA A 70 2.35 19.22 11.34
N LEU A 71 1.76 18.07 11.12
CA LEU A 71 0.70 17.49 11.93
C LEU A 71 1.16 16.12 12.43
N GLN A 72 1.16 15.92 13.74
CA GLN A 72 1.46 14.63 14.36
C GLN A 72 0.26 14.11 15.15
N CYS A 73 -0.02 12.82 14.99
CA CYS A 73 -1.06 12.10 15.69
C CYS A 73 -0.56 10.72 16.13
N TRP A 74 -1.28 10.09 17.06
CA TRP A 74 -0.87 8.82 17.68
C TRP A 74 -1.97 7.79 17.60
N GLU A 75 -1.57 6.53 17.48
CA GLU A 75 -2.46 5.39 17.42
C GLU A 75 -3.46 5.38 18.60
N GLY A 76 -4.75 5.19 18.30
CA GLY A 76 -5.81 5.16 19.31
C GLY A 76 -6.05 6.46 20.09
N SER A 77 -5.33 7.54 19.80
CA SER A 77 -5.45 8.83 20.49
C SER A 77 -6.26 9.83 19.66
N SER A 78 -7.09 10.62 20.34
CA SER A 78 -7.72 11.81 19.76
C SER A 78 -6.77 13.02 19.73
N LEU A 79 -5.62 12.95 20.41
CA LEU A 79 -4.69 14.06 20.53
C LEU A 79 -3.94 14.27 19.22
N VAL A 80 -3.84 15.51 18.79
CA VAL A 80 -3.10 15.93 17.60
C VAL A 80 -2.25 17.14 17.92
N ARG A 81 -0.99 17.10 17.49
CA ARG A 81 -0.04 18.21 17.60
C ARG A 81 0.16 18.83 16.23
N CYS A 82 -0.19 20.09 16.09
CA CYS A 82 0.05 20.86 14.88
C CYS A 82 1.19 21.85 15.13
N THR A 83 2.14 21.93 14.21
CA THR A 83 3.16 22.98 14.20
C THR A 83 3.02 23.76 12.90
N ARG A 84 2.94 25.09 12.99
CA ARG A 84 2.88 25.96 11.81
C ARG A 84 3.70 27.21 12.05
N SER A 85 4.58 27.56 11.12
CA SER A 85 5.48 28.72 11.22
C SER A 85 6.23 28.79 12.56
N GLY A 86 6.65 27.64 13.08
CA GLY A 86 7.35 27.50 14.37
C GLY A 86 6.47 27.56 15.63
N VAL A 87 5.15 27.70 15.51
CA VAL A 87 4.22 27.68 16.64
C VAL A 87 3.56 26.31 16.74
N THR A 88 3.66 25.68 17.91
CA THR A 88 2.98 24.41 18.21
C THR A 88 1.66 24.65 18.94
N GLN A 89 0.60 24.00 18.45
CA GLN A 89 -0.74 23.99 19.03
C GLN A 89 -1.22 22.54 19.21
N TRP A 90 -2.03 22.31 20.23
CA TRP A 90 -2.61 21.02 20.53
C TRP A 90 -4.11 21.04 20.28
N PHE A 91 -4.59 19.93 19.73
CA PHE A 91 -6.00 19.73 19.44
C PHE A 91 -6.43 18.33 19.86
N SER A 92 -7.70 18.20 20.20
CA SER A 92 -8.39 16.92 20.28
C SER A 92 -9.33 16.82 19.10
N ALA A 93 -9.22 15.72 18.36
CA ALA A 93 -10.12 15.32 17.29
C ALA A 93 -10.76 13.98 17.68
N PRO A 94 -11.81 13.99 18.52
CA PRO A 94 -12.46 12.76 18.96
C PRO A 94 -13.04 11.99 17.76
N PRO A 95 -12.95 10.66 17.76
CA PRO A 95 -13.36 9.85 16.63
C PRO A 95 -14.88 9.92 16.45
N MET A 96 -15.32 10.28 15.24
CA MET A 96 -16.69 10.01 14.79
C MET A 96 -16.73 8.66 14.07
N ASP A 97 -15.88 8.49 13.06
CA ASP A 97 -15.71 7.26 12.26
C ASP A 97 -14.23 6.81 12.21
N GLY A 98 -13.48 7.06 13.28
CA GLY A 98 -12.04 6.75 13.37
C GLY A 98 -11.22 7.94 13.85
N THR A 99 -9.96 7.68 14.22
CA THR A 99 -9.02 8.72 14.66
C THR A 99 -8.31 9.35 13.45
N VAL A 100 -7.73 10.54 13.64
CA VAL A 100 -6.86 11.16 12.62
C VAL A 100 -5.69 10.23 12.24
N PHE A 101 -5.16 9.49 13.22
CA PHE A 101 -4.15 8.47 12.97
C PHE A 101 -4.66 7.37 12.04
N ALA A 102 -5.85 6.80 12.27
CA ALA A 102 -6.39 5.74 11.42
C ALA A 102 -6.61 6.21 9.97
N ALA A 103 -7.11 7.44 9.78
CA ALA A 103 -7.30 8.01 8.45
C ALA A 103 -5.96 8.23 7.71
N LEU A 104 -4.94 8.76 8.39
CA LEU A 104 -3.60 8.92 7.80
C LEU A 104 -2.89 7.58 7.61
N ARG A 105 -3.17 6.58 8.46
CA ARG A 105 -2.56 5.26 8.38
C ARG A 105 -2.98 4.53 7.11
N GLN A 106 -4.24 4.64 6.72
CA GLN A 106 -4.71 4.07 5.45
C GLN A 106 -3.94 4.64 4.25
N ILE A 107 -3.76 5.97 4.21
CA ILE A 107 -3.02 6.64 3.13
C ILE A 107 -1.53 6.25 3.18
N TYR A 108 -0.94 6.19 4.37
CA TYR A 108 0.44 5.74 4.55
C TYR A 108 0.63 4.31 4.00
N ASP A 109 -0.27 3.38 4.34
CA ASP A 109 -0.17 1.98 3.93
C ASP A 109 -0.26 1.84 2.40
N GLU A 110 -1.14 2.60 1.73
CA GLU A 110 -1.24 2.65 0.27
C GLU A 110 0.06 3.16 -0.38
N VAL A 111 0.63 4.25 0.12
CA VAL A 111 1.88 4.81 -0.43
C VAL A 111 3.06 3.88 -0.18
N GLU A 112 3.11 3.26 1.00
CA GLU A 112 4.13 2.27 1.32
C GLU A 112 4.06 1.05 0.41
N TRP A 113 2.84 0.54 0.19
CA TRP A 113 2.58 -0.60 -0.68
C TRP A 113 3.06 -0.33 -2.11
N GLU A 114 2.66 0.81 -2.68
CA GLU A 114 3.06 1.20 -4.03
C GLU A 114 4.58 1.42 -4.13
N ALA A 115 5.20 2.08 -3.13
CA ALA A 115 6.64 2.30 -3.12
C ALA A 115 7.48 1.01 -3.03
N LEU A 116 6.96 -0.05 -2.39
CA LEU A 116 7.64 -1.35 -2.36
C LEU A 116 7.49 -2.13 -3.67
N ARG A 117 6.46 -1.84 -4.46
CA ARG A 117 6.16 -2.49 -5.74
C ARG A 117 6.65 -1.69 -6.95
N GLU A 118 7.14 -0.48 -6.73
CA GLU A 118 7.65 0.38 -7.81
C GLU A 118 8.87 -0.26 -8.48
N GLY A 119 8.88 -0.24 -9.81
CA GLY A 119 10.06 -0.60 -10.59
C GLY A 119 10.40 -2.09 -10.64
N ILE A 120 9.42 -2.98 -10.47
CA ILE A 120 9.64 -4.42 -10.66
C ILE A 120 10.00 -4.70 -12.13
N ILE A 121 11.26 -5.05 -12.35
CA ILE A 121 11.81 -5.46 -13.65
C ILE A 121 12.46 -6.82 -13.50
N ILE A 122 12.04 -7.79 -14.32
CA ILE A 122 12.66 -9.11 -14.40
C ILE A 122 13.70 -9.11 -15.53
N PRO A 123 15.01 -9.24 -15.24
CA PRO A 123 16.04 -9.17 -16.26
C PRO A 123 15.87 -10.26 -17.31
N ASP A 124 15.98 -9.93 -18.60
CA ASP A 124 15.90 -10.94 -19.65
C ASP A 124 17.20 -11.75 -19.76
N ARG A 125 17.15 -13.01 -19.31
CA ARG A 125 18.29 -13.94 -19.31
C ARG A 125 18.05 -15.15 -20.21
N GLY A 126 17.02 -15.10 -21.06
CA GLY A 126 16.57 -16.24 -21.87
C GLY A 126 15.82 -17.31 -21.07
N GLN A 127 15.25 -16.94 -19.92
CA GLN A 127 14.35 -17.81 -19.16
C GLN A 127 12.98 -17.94 -19.86
N SER A 128 12.22 -18.97 -19.51
CA SER A 128 10.88 -19.20 -20.06
C SER A 128 9.88 -18.14 -19.59
N HIS A 129 8.77 -17.98 -20.33
CA HIS A 129 7.67 -17.09 -19.92
C HIS A 129 7.13 -17.43 -18.53
N LEU A 130 7.05 -18.71 -18.17
CA LEU A 130 6.60 -19.13 -16.85
C LEU A 130 7.57 -18.68 -15.74
N GLU A 131 8.88 -18.81 -15.96
CA GLU A 131 9.89 -18.34 -14.99
C GLU A 131 9.84 -16.82 -14.83
N ILE A 132 9.62 -16.07 -15.92
CA ILE A 132 9.44 -14.61 -15.88
C ILE A 132 8.18 -14.24 -15.10
N ALA A 133 7.05 -14.89 -15.41
CA ALA A 133 5.77 -14.65 -14.76
C ALA A 133 5.82 -14.94 -13.26
N GLN A 134 6.42 -16.07 -12.88
CA GLN A 134 6.60 -16.46 -11.49
C GLN A 134 7.48 -15.43 -10.74
N ALA A 135 8.62 -15.06 -11.31
CA ALA A 135 9.51 -14.08 -10.69
C ALA A 135 8.85 -12.70 -10.52
N TRP A 136 8.07 -12.26 -11.51
CA TRP A 136 7.33 -11.01 -11.41
C TRP A 136 6.22 -11.09 -10.35
N ALA A 137 5.40 -12.14 -10.35
CA ALA A 137 4.31 -12.33 -9.38
C ALA A 137 4.84 -12.43 -7.93
N ASP A 138 5.96 -13.11 -7.73
CA ASP A 138 6.61 -13.16 -6.42
C ASP A 138 7.08 -11.77 -6.00
N ALA A 139 7.75 -11.01 -6.88
CA ALA A 139 8.20 -9.65 -6.57
C ALA A 139 7.03 -8.68 -6.30
N ASP A 140 5.90 -8.84 -7.00
CA ASP A 140 4.71 -8.00 -6.85
C ASP A 140 3.96 -8.24 -5.54
N THR A 141 4.05 -9.45 -4.99
CA THR A 141 3.25 -9.86 -3.82
C THR A 141 4.05 -10.01 -2.52
N GLN A 142 5.37 -10.25 -2.60
CA GLN A 142 6.26 -10.33 -1.44
C GLN A 142 6.25 -9.09 -0.53
N PRO A 143 6.05 -7.84 -1.03
CA PRO A 143 5.96 -6.66 -0.18
C PRO A 143 4.97 -6.77 0.98
N ALA A 144 3.96 -7.65 0.91
CA ALA A 144 3.01 -7.86 2.00
C ALA A 144 3.66 -8.47 3.26
N LEU A 145 4.87 -9.02 3.14
CA LEU A 145 5.68 -9.49 4.27
C LEU A 145 6.63 -8.40 4.81
N GLU A 146 6.73 -7.25 4.13
CA GLU A 146 7.70 -6.18 4.41
C GLU A 146 7.06 -4.85 4.83
N VAL A 147 5.78 -4.64 4.48
CA VAL A 147 5.01 -3.48 4.94
C VAL A 147 5.03 -3.36 6.46
N THR A 148 4.87 -2.14 6.95
CA THR A 148 4.90 -1.81 8.37
C THR A 148 3.81 -2.55 9.14
N ASP A 149 4.14 -3.06 10.32
CA ASP A 149 3.23 -3.78 11.22
C ASP A 149 1.86 -3.08 11.34
N GLY A 150 0.79 -3.87 11.35
CA GLY A 150 -0.57 -3.36 11.40
C GLY A 150 -1.08 -2.73 10.10
N SER A 151 -0.32 -2.79 9.00
CA SER A 151 -0.75 -2.31 7.68
C SER A 151 -1.98 -3.05 7.17
N ILE A 152 -2.81 -2.37 6.38
CA ILE A 152 -3.92 -2.99 5.63
C ILE A 152 -3.47 -3.96 4.52
N PHE A 153 -2.16 -4.07 4.25
CA PHE A 153 -1.61 -5.03 3.30
C PHE A 153 -0.80 -6.15 3.96
N VAL A 154 -0.55 -6.08 5.28
CA VAL A 154 0.37 -7.00 5.93
C VAL A 154 -0.14 -8.43 5.97
N CYS A 155 0.75 -9.36 5.66
CA CYS A 155 0.52 -10.79 5.70
C CYS A 155 1.63 -11.48 6.50
N THR A 156 1.28 -12.59 7.13
CA THR A 156 2.25 -13.49 7.78
C THR A 156 2.79 -14.54 6.82
N TYR A 157 2.11 -14.72 5.69
CA TYR A 157 2.48 -15.66 4.64
C TYR A 157 1.98 -15.15 3.29
N VAL A 158 2.81 -15.25 2.26
CA VAL A 158 2.45 -15.03 0.86
C VAL A 158 3.22 -16.00 -0.02
N ARG A 159 2.54 -16.53 -1.04
CA ARG A 159 3.12 -17.32 -2.12
C ARG A 159 2.32 -17.11 -3.40
N THR A 160 2.97 -17.19 -4.54
CA THR A 160 2.28 -17.18 -5.83
C THR A 160 2.49 -18.47 -6.62
N VAL A 161 1.56 -18.77 -7.50
CA VAL A 161 1.69 -19.80 -8.54
C VAL A 161 1.28 -19.18 -9.87
N ALA A 162 2.25 -18.95 -10.75
CA ALA A 162 2.01 -18.39 -12.06
C ALA A 162 1.56 -19.44 -13.09
N ASP A 163 0.81 -18.97 -14.08
CA ASP A 163 0.35 -19.74 -15.25
C ASP A 163 0.34 -18.83 -16.49
N VAL A 164 0.88 -19.34 -17.60
CA VAL A 164 0.98 -18.65 -18.89
C VAL A 164 0.14 -19.32 -19.98
N ASP A 165 -0.41 -20.51 -19.72
CA ASP A 165 -1.16 -21.28 -20.69
C ASP A 165 -2.64 -20.86 -20.74
N SER A 166 -3.20 -20.49 -19.59
CA SER A 166 -4.62 -20.09 -19.46
C SER A 166 -5.04 -18.91 -20.36
N TRP A 167 -4.09 -18.12 -20.84
CA TRP A 167 -4.33 -16.89 -21.64
C TRP A 167 -3.54 -16.85 -22.95
N ALA A 168 -2.97 -17.98 -23.39
CA ALA A 168 -2.12 -18.03 -24.58
C ALA A 168 -2.83 -17.64 -25.89
N ASP A 169 -4.15 -17.88 -25.98
CA ASP A 169 -4.97 -17.64 -27.18
C ASP A 169 -5.61 -16.24 -27.22
N MET A 170 -5.16 -15.30 -26.39
CA MET A 170 -5.71 -13.96 -26.35
C MET A 170 -5.46 -13.18 -27.66
N PRO A 171 -6.49 -12.50 -28.20
CA PRO A 171 -6.34 -11.76 -29.46
C PRO A 171 -5.42 -10.57 -29.26
N GLU A 172 -4.69 -10.17 -30.30
CA GLU A 172 -3.76 -9.03 -30.27
C GLU A 172 -4.42 -7.74 -29.74
N THR A 173 -5.72 -7.56 -30.01
CA THR A 173 -6.52 -6.41 -29.57
C THR A 173 -6.76 -6.36 -28.06
N SER A 174 -6.46 -7.42 -27.32
CA SER A 174 -6.55 -7.45 -25.86
C SER A 174 -5.33 -6.84 -25.17
N TYR A 175 -4.18 -6.79 -25.84
CA TYR A 175 -2.97 -6.30 -25.22
C TYR A 175 -3.02 -4.77 -25.04
N PRO A 176 -2.51 -4.24 -23.91
CA PRO A 176 -2.43 -2.81 -23.67
C PRO A 176 -1.59 -2.09 -24.73
N GLU A 177 -1.99 -0.88 -25.12
CA GLU A 177 -1.32 -0.05 -26.13
C GLU A 177 0.16 0.18 -25.80
N GLN A 178 0.50 0.38 -24.53
CA GLN A 178 1.89 0.61 -24.10
C GLN A 178 2.83 -0.58 -24.30
N SER A 179 2.28 -1.79 -24.51
CA SER A 179 3.06 -2.99 -24.82
C SER A 179 3.23 -3.19 -26.33
N GLU A 180 2.65 -2.34 -27.18
CA GLU A 180 2.77 -2.46 -28.62
C GLU A 180 4.23 -2.47 -29.08
N ARG A 181 4.54 -3.33 -30.05
CA ARG A 181 5.89 -3.52 -30.63
C ARG A 181 6.92 -4.14 -29.69
N HIS A 182 6.54 -4.48 -28.46
CA HIS A 182 7.36 -5.26 -27.54
C HIS A 182 7.03 -6.75 -27.68
N ALA A 183 8.00 -7.61 -27.38
CA ALA A 183 7.67 -9.01 -27.07
C ALA A 183 6.79 -9.01 -25.83
N ARG A 184 5.63 -9.66 -25.89
CA ARG A 184 4.60 -9.62 -24.85
C ARG A 184 3.85 -10.93 -24.75
N PHE A 185 3.39 -11.26 -23.56
CA PHE A 185 2.53 -12.40 -23.31
C PHE A 185 1.60 -12.13 -22.13
N TRP A 186 0.41 -12.73 -22.18
CA TRP A 186 -0.48 -12.79 -21.03
C TRP A 186 0.01 -13.82 -20.04
N PHE A 187 -0.14 -13.49 -18.76
CA PHE A 187 0.06 -14.42 -17.67
C PHE A 187 -1.02 -14.21 -16.63
N SER A 188 -1.11 -15.18 -15.74
CA SER A 188 -1.91 -15.09 -14.54
C SER A 188 -1.17 -15.69 -13.37
N TYR A 189 -1.62 -15.39 -12.16
CA TYR A 189 -1.12 -16.05 -10.97
C TYR A 189 -2.23 -16.19 -9.93
N THR A 190 -2.15 -17.28 -9.17
CA THR A 190 -2.88 -17.42 -7.90
C THR A 190 -1.98 -16.96 -6.78
N ARG A 191 -2.44 -15.97 -6.00
CA ARG A 191 -1.78 -15.54 -4.77
C ARG A 191 -2.45 -16.24 -3.59
N ILE A 192 -1.65 -16.92 -2.78
CA ILE A 192 -2.04 -17.59 -1.54
C ILE A 192 -1.46 -16.80 -0.38
N PHE A 193 -2.27 -16.39 0.57
CA PHE A 193 -1.84 -15.47 1.62
C PHE A 193 -2.59 -15.64 2.93
N VAL A 194 -1.96 -15.25 4.03
CA VAL A 194 -2.55 -15.20 5.37
C VAL A 194 -2.43 -13.77 5.88
N PRO A 195 -3.53 -13.00 5.95
CA PRO A 195 -3.51 -11.66 6.53
C PRO A 195 -3.06 -11.70 7.99
N GLU A 196 -2.27 -10.72 8.42
CA GLU A 196 -1.84 -10.63 9.82
C GLU A 196 -2.97 -10.20 10.76
N ASN A 197 -3.86 -9.32 10.28
CA ASN A 197 -4.89 -8.69 11.09
C ASN A 197 -6.22 -8.52 10.31
N GLU A 198 -7.29 -8.13 11.03
CA GLU A 198 -8.63 -7.99 10.44
C GLU A 198 -8.72 -6.88 9.39
N ALA A 199 -7.97 -5.79 9.55
CA ALA A 199 -7.93 -4.72 8.57
C ALA A 199 -7.28 -5.22 7.26
N ALA A 200 -6.17 -5.94 7.37
CA ALA A 200 -5.50 -6.57 6.23
C ALA A 200 -6.38 -7.61 5.54
N ARG A 201 -7.10 -8.43 6.33
CA ARG A 201 -8.09 -9.35 5.78
C ARG A 201 -9.14 -8.58 5.00
N SER A 202 -9.81 -7.62 5.63
CA SER A 202 -10.93 -6.88 5.04
C SER A 202 -10.54 -6.14 3.76
N CYS A 203 -9.37 -5.50 3.75
CA CYS A 203 -8.85 -4.79 2.57
C CYS A 203 -8.55 -5.75 1.40
N GLN A 204 -8.04 -6.95 1.70
CA GLN A 204 -7.59 -7.90 0.68
C GLN A 204 -8.68 -8.89 0.23
N MET A 205 -9.91 -8.79 0.74
CA MET A 205 -11.06 -9.60 0.28
C MET A 205 -11.62 -9.08 -1.05
N ALA A 206 -10.84 -9.18 -2.13
CA ALA A 206 -11.32 -8.94 -3.49
C ALA A 206 -12.45 -9.93 -3.85
N GLY A 207 -13.31 -9.59 -4.82
CA GLY A 207 -14.51 -10.37 -5.15
C GLY A 207 -14.27 -11.83 -5.58
N ASN A 208 -13.03 -12.19 -5.95
CA ASN A 208 -12.60 -13.55 -6.26
C ASN A 208 -11.76 -14.21 -5.15
N THR A 209 -11.73 -13.63 -3.96
CA THR A 209 -10.98 -14.16 -2.82
C THR A 209 -11.79 -15.23 -2.10
N VAL A 210 -11.20 -16.41 -1.92
CA VAL A 210 -11.82 -17.55 -1.25
C VAL A 210 -10.84 -18.19 -0.26
N GLU A 211 -11.35 -19.02 0.64
CA GLU A 211 -10.49 -19.85 1.49
C GLU A 211 -9.67 -20.81 0.62
N TYR A 212 -8.38 -20.95 0.94
CA TYR A 212 -7.47 -21.79 0.18
C TYR A 212 -7.74 -23.28 0.43
N ASP A 213 -7.83 -24.06 -0.65
CA ASP A 213 -8.24 -25.48 -0.60
C ASP A 213 -7.06 -26.48 -0.61
N GLY A 214 -5.82 -26.00 -0.74
CA GLY A 214 -4.62 -26.84 -0.77
C GLY A 214 -4.18 -27.32 -2.16
N ARG A 215 -4.85 -26.93 -3.25
CA ARG A 215 -4.55 -27.42 -4.62
C ARG A 215 -3.12 -27.18 -5.11
N TYR A 216 -2.45 -26.16 -4.56
CA TYR A 216 -1.07 -25.80 -4.88
C TYR A 216 -0.07 -26.19 -3.77
N GLY A 217 -0.41 -27.16 -2.91
CA GLY A 217 0.42 -27.62 -1.80
C GLY A 217 0.09 -26.94 -0.46
N GLU A 218 0.84 -27.28 0.58
CA GLU A 218 0.57 -26.83 1.95
C GLU A 218 0.71 -25.30 2.10
N ALA A 219 -0.17 -24.71 2.92
CA ALA A 219 -0.13 -23.34 3.37
C ALA A 219 -0.62 -23.28 4.84
N PRO A 220 -0.32 -22.22 5.60
CA PRO A 220 -0.78 -22.11 6.98
C PRO A 220 -2.31 -22.08 7.09
N GLU A 221 -2.82 -22.43 8.28
CA GLU A 221 -4.24 -22.33 8.59
C GLU A 221 -4.77 -20.91 8.40
N GLY A 222 -5.99 -20.77 7.88
CA GLY A 222 -6.59 -19.47 7.59
C GLY A 222 -6.06 -18.80 6.32
N ALA A 223 -5.36 -19.56 5.46
CA ALA A 223 -4.95 -19.07 4.15
C ALA A 223 -6.16 -18.80 3.24
N TYR A 224 -6.06 -17.69 2.51
CA TYR A 224 -6.94 -17.33 1.41
C TYR A 224 -6.18 -17.44 0.10
N GLU A 225 -6.93 -17.54 -0.99
CA GLU A 225 -6.38 -17.37 -2.33
C GLU A 225 -7.22 -16.39 -3.15
N ASN A 226 -6.55 -15.66 -4.03
CA ASN A 226 -7.18 -14.92 -5.11
C ASN A 226 -6.38 -15.06 -6.40
N PHE A 227 -6.98 -14.64 -7.51
CA PHE A 227 -6.41 -14.81 -8.84
C PHE A 227 -6.26 -13.44 -9.53
N GLN A 228 -5.13 -13.27 -10.21
CA GLN A 228 -4.77 -12.05 -10.93
C GLN A 228 -4.28 -12.39 -12.34
N VAL A 229 -4.50 -11.46 -13.27
CA VAL A 229 -4.13 -11.55 -14.68
C VAL A 229 -3.42 -10.27 -15.07
N GLY A 230 -2.38 -10.38 -15.89
CA GLY A 230 -1.64 -9.23 -16.40
C GLY A 230 -0.91 -9.53 -17.70
N VAL A 231 -0.27 -8.50 -18.24
CA VAL A 231 0.58 -8.59 -19.43
C VAL A 231 2.01 -8.27 -19.05
N LEU A 232 2.91 -9.21 -19.32
CA LEU A 232 4.35 -8.99 -19.27
C LEU A 232 4.85 -8.62 -20.66
N TYR A 233 5.67 -7.58 -20.74
CA TYR A 233 6.28 -7.15 -21.99
C TYR A 233 7.73 -6.70 -21.78
N LEU A 234 8.55 -6.92 -22.80
CA LEU A 234 10.00 -6.74 -22.76
C LEU A 234 10.41 -5.33 -23.18
N THR A 235 11.11 -4.61 -22.31
CA THR A 235 11.78 -3.33 -22.58
C THR A 235 13.30 -3.51 -22.63
N ASP A 236 14.02 -2.41 -22.85
CA ASP A 236 15.49 -2.38 -22.78
C ASP A 236 16.04 -2.71 -21.38
N GLU A 237 15.22 -2.52 -20.33
CA GLU A 237 15.61 -2.79 -18.93
C GLU A 237 15.27 -4.22 -18.50
N GLY A 238 14.29 -4.86 -19.15
CA GLY A 238 13.83 -6.21 -18.87
C GLY A 238 12.32 -6.37 -19.04
N TRP A 239 11.80 -7.47 -18.51
CA TRP A 239 10.36 -7.76 -18.51
C TRP A 239 9.66 -6.98 -17.40
N ARG A 240 8.58 -6.29 -17.75
CA ARG A 240 7.75 -5.53 -16.80
C ARG A 240 6.27 -5.78 -17.04
N CYS A 241 5.48 -5.50 -16.02
CA CYS A 241 4.02 -5.46 -16.08
C CYS A 241 3.56 -4.20 -15.33
N ASP A 242 2.56 -3.51 -15.88
CA ASP A 242 2.09 -2.21 -15.36
C ASP A 242 0.93 -2.36 -14.37
N GLY A 243 0.51 -3.59 -14.09
CA GLY A 243 -0.58 -3.88 -13.19
C GLY A 243 -1.30 -5.16 -13.58
N THR A 244 -2.02 -5.71 -12.61
CA THR A 244 -2.84 -6.90 -12.77
C THR A 244 -4.26 -6.64 -12.32
N GLY A 245 -5.20 -7.42 -12.82
CA GLY A 245 -6.59 -7.39 -12.40
C GLY A 245 -7.22 -8.77 -12.34
N THR A 246 -8.49 -8.86 -11.96
CA THR A 246 -9.23 -10.13 -11.88
C THR A 246 -9.71 -10.65 -13.25
N GLY A 247 -9.22 -10.07 -14.35
CA GLY A 247 -9.58 -10.36 -15.73
C GLY A 247 -8.76 -9.50 -16.70
N PRO A 248 -8.85 -9.78 -18.02
CA PRO A 248 -8.18 -9.03 -19.07
C PRO A 248 -8.83 -7.66 -19.34
#